data_AF-A0A0N4XV25-F1
#
_entry.id   AF-A0A0N4XV25-F1
#
_cell.length_a   1.000
_cell.length_b   1.000
_cell.length_c   1.000
_cell.angle_alpha   90.00
_cell.angle_beta   90.00
_cell.angle_gamma   90.00
#
_symmetry.space_group_name_H-M   'P 1'
#
loop_
_entity.id
_entity.type
_entity.pdbx_description
1 polymer ?
#
loop_
_entity_poly.entity_id
_entity_poly.type
_entity_poly.pdbx_seq_one_letter_code
_entity_poly.pdbx_strand_id
1 'polypeptide(L)'
;MNVSVAIIQLRRSVVTNGTILTPHDYDIFVRDEPSTSYSVQQQDTQRTTVGGHRVASTVIKLPSYRVTDCSVTLADSVLSELTVKTRSAFRRVVAIPLWDDDGPSSSARIAPGTVLMCAPVLAKDRLSYPYARLENLARLVNMSMQTPECLDLQTMHMIIRIEE
;
A
#
# COMPACT_ATOMS: atom_id res chain seq x y z
N MET A 1 10.34 3.15 13.82
CA MET A 1 9.45 2.09 13.30
C MET A 1 9.08 2.39 11.85
N ASN A 2 8.91 1.40 10.98
CA ASN A 2 8.43 1.62 9.61
C ASN A 2 6.91 1.42 9.57
N VAL A 3 6.18 2.38 9.04
CA VAL A 3 4.72 2.29 8.91
C VAL A 3 4.37 2.35 7.43
N SER A 4 3.67 1.34 6.95
CA SER A 4 3.01 1.34 5.65
C SER A 4 1.55 1.69 5.85
N VAL A 5 1.01 2.55 4.98
CA VAL A 5 -0.34 3.05 5.09
C VAL A 5 -1.14 2.72 3.85
N ALA A 6 -2.23 1.98 4.04
CA ALA A 6 -3.27 1.77 3.07
C ALA A 6 -4.32 2.89 3.18
N ILE A 7 -4.26 3.85 2.26
CA ILE A 7 -5.30 4.89 2.17
C ILE A 7 -6.39 4.35 1.24
N ILE A 8 -7.51 3.92 1.81
CA ILE A 8 -8.55 3.17 1.10
C ILE A 8 -9.79 4.03 0.89
N GLN A 9 -10.25 4.06 -0.35
CA GLN A 9 -11.44 4.78 -0.76
C GLN A 9 -12.47 3.80 -1.32
N LEU A 10 -13.69 3.85 -0.79
CA LEU A 10 -14.82 3.14 -1.39
C LEU A 10 -15.30 3.89 -2.65
N ARG A 11 -15.37 3.20 -3.78
CA ARG A 11 -15.98 3.67 -5.02
C ARG A 11 -17.47 3.86 -4.75
N ARG A 12 -18.06 4.94 -5.27
CA ARG A 12 -19.45 5.32 -5.01
C ARG A 12 -20.52 4.36 -5.58
N SER A 13 -20.18 3.11 -5.94
CA SER A 13 -21.21 2.11 -6.23
C SER A 13 -22.06 1.95 -4.97
N VAL A 14 -23.36 1.97 -5.18
CA VAL A 14 -24.39 2.10 -4.14
C VAL A 14 -24.15 1.06 -3.06
N VAL A 15 -23.73 1.49 -1.87
CA VAL A 15 -23.83 0.68 -0.65
C VAL A 15 -25.31 0.56 -0.35
N THR A 16 -25.98 -0.34 -1.05
CA THR A 16 -27.28 -0.85 -0.63
C THR A 16 -27.04 -1.70 0.62
N ASN A 17 -27.88 -1.54 1.64
CA ASN A 17 -27.82 -2.41 2.81
C ASN A 17 -27.93 -3.88 2.34
N GLY A 18 -26.90 -4.68 2.60
CA GLY A 18 -26.86 -6.12 2.28
C GLY A 18 -25.97 -6.52 1.09
N THR A 19 -25.34 -5.61 0.36
CA THR A 19 -24.34 -5.99 -0.65
C THR A 19 -23.01 -6.38 0.00
N ILE A 20 -22.49 -7.55 -0.38
CA ILE A 20 -21.14 -7.98 -0.05
C ILE A 20 -20.18 -7.07 -0.82
N LEU A 21 -19.31 -6.38 -0.11
CA LEU A 21 -18.28 -5.53 -0.72
C LEU A 21 -17.17 -6.41 -1.26
N THR A 22 -16.68 -6.07 -2.45
CA THR A 22 -15.62 -6.82 -3.12
C THR A 22 -14.39 -5.91 -3.33
N PRO A 23 -13.21 -6.48 -3.61
CA PRO A 23 -12.03 -5.68 -3.95
C PRO A 23 -12.23 -4.73 -5.15
N HIS A 24 -13.23 -4.98 -6.00
CA HIS A 24 -13.56 -4.09 -7.12
C HIS A 24 -14.16 -2.76 -6.66
N ASP A 25 -14.76 -2.74 -5.48
CA ASP A 25 -15.43 -1.56 -4.91
C ASP A 25 -14.44 -0.60 -4.23
N TYR A 26 -13.16 -0.97 -4.11
CA TYR A 26 -12.17 -0.15 -3.43
C TYR A 26 -11.06 0.34 -4.36
N ASP A 27 -10.64 1.57 -4.14
CA ASP A 27 -9.38 2.12 -4.64
C ASP A 27 -8.43 2.36 -3.46
N ILE A 28 -7.15 2.16 -3.69
CA ILE A 28 -6.08 2.38 -2.71
C ILE A 28 -4.98 3.24 -3.32
N PHE A 29 -4.39 4.13 -2.52
CA PHE A 29 -3.23 4.90 -2.97
C PHE A 29 -1.98 4.03 -3.00
N VAL A 30 -1.27 4.07 -4.13
CA VAL A 30 0.01 3.39 -4.34
C VAL A 30 1.03 4.34 -4.96
N ARG A 31 2.31 4.05 -4.76
CA ARG A 31 3.45 4.78 -5.33
C ARG A 31 4.23 3.86 -6.25
N ASP A 32 4.66 4.39 -7.39
CA ASP A 32 5.62 3.70 -8.26
C ASP A 32 7.02 4.16 -7.85
N GLU A 33 7.83 3.24 -7.30
CA GLU A 33 9.21 3.51 -6.91
C GLU A 33 10.17 2.78 -7.87
N PRO A 34 11.34 3.37 -8.20
CA PRO A 34 12.34 2.67 -8.99
C PRO A 34 12.77 1.38 -8.28
N SER A 35 12.80 0.27 -9.02
CA SER A 35 13.23 -1.02 -8.49
C SER A 35 14.67 -0.93 -8.01
N THR A 36 14.91 -1.05 -6.70
CA THR A 36 16.26 -1.01 -6.12
C THR A 36 17.05 -2.30 -6.38
N SER A 37 16.48 -3.25 -7.13
CA SER A 37 17.02 -4.60 -7.28
C SER A 37 18.37 -4.64 -8.00
N TYR A 38 18.72 -3.69 -8.88
CA TYR A 38 20.09 -3.50 -9.35
C TYR A 38 20.28 -2.06 -9.82
N SER A 39 21.32 -1.38 -9.34
CA SER A 39 21.80 -0.09 -9.85
C SER A 39 22.43 -0.28 -11.24
N VAL A 40 21.61 -0.50 -12.26
CA VAL A 40 22.01 -0.31 -13.66
C VAL A 40 21.46 1.04 -14.09
N GLN A 41 22.36 1.84 -14.65
CA GLN A 41 22.15 3.22 -15.05
C GLN A 41 20.80 3.43 -15.76
N GLN A 42 20.11 4.49 -15.36
CA GLN A 42 18.86 4.98 -15.97
C GLN A 42 19.01 5.07 -17.49
N GLN A 43 18.43 4.11 -18.20
CA GLN A 43 17.99 4.33 -19.56
C GLN A 43 16.74 3.48 -19.82
N ASP A 44 15.70 4.18 -20.25
CA ASP A 44 14.45 3.72 -20.80
C ASP A 44 13.40 3.07 -19.87
N THR A 45 12.25 3.72 -19.92
CA THR A 45 10.98 3.51 -19.21
C THR A 45 10.24 2.24 -19.68
N GLN A 46 10.94 1.17 -20.02
CA GLN A 46 10.33 -0.10 -20.42
C GLN A 46 11.16 -1.31 -19.96
N ARG A 47 10.50 -2.18 -19.18
CA ARG A 47 10.85 -3.57 -18.84
C ARG A 47 12.26 -4.03 -19.25
N THR A 48 13.14 -4.15 -18.26
CA THR A 48 14.50 -4.67 -18.46
C THR A 48 14.49 -6.20 -18.42
N THR A 49 15.17 -6.86 -19.35
CA THR A 49 15.38 -8.32 -19.31
C THR A 49 16.76 -8.59 -18.75
N VAL A 50 16.86 -9.28 -17.60
CA VAL A 50 18.12 -9.63 -16.95
C VAL A 50 18.15 -11.15 -16.76
N GLY A 51 19.18 -11.82 -17.30
CA GLY A 51 19.31 -13.29 -17.18
C GLY A 51 18.12 -14.09 -17.72
N GLY A 52 17.45 -13.60 -18.78
CA GLY A 52 16.26 -14.22 -19.36
C GLY A 52 14.94 -13.93 -18.63
N HIS A 53 14.98 -13.19 -17.52
CA HIS A 53 13.79 -12.83 -16.74
C HIS A 53 13.42 -11.36 -16.97
N ARG A 54 12.12 -11.08 -17.13
CA ARG A 54 11.59 -9.71 -17.26
C ARG A 54 11.49 -9.11 -15.86
N VAL A 55 12.11 -7.95 -15.64
CA VAL A 55 12.06 -7.21 -14.39
C VAL A 55 11.40 -5.86 -14.64
N ALA A 56 10.47 -5.48 -13.76
CA ALA A 56 9.84 -4.16 -13.84
C ALA A 56 10.87 -3.07 -13.45
N SER A 57 10.96 -2.01 -14.25
CA SER A 57 11.83 -0.85 -13.98
C SER A 57 11.39 -0.09 -12.72
N THR A 58 10.09 -0.18 -12.39
CA THR A 58 9.49 0.34 -11.16
C THR A 58 8.69 -0.74 -10.45
N VAL A 59 8.68 -0.70 -9.12
CA VAL A 59 7.82 -1.51 -8.26
C VAL A 59 6.73 -0.65 -7.64
N ILE A 60 5.53 -1.21 -7.56
CA ILE A 60 4.39 -0.60 -6.87
C ILE A 60 4.56 -0.85 -5.37
N LYS A 61 4.43 0.22 -4.58
CA LYS A 61 4.47 0.19 -3.12
C LYS A 61 3.31 0.94 -2.47
N LEU A 62 2.92 0.51 -1.27
CA LEU A 62 2.09 1.35 -0.41
C LEU A 62 2.88 2.58 0.09
N PRO A 63 2.21 3.73 0.29
CA PRO A 63 2.80 4.84 1.02
C PRO A 63 3.40 4.38 2.34
N SER A 64 4.66 4.71 2.59
CA SER A 64 5.34 4.36 3.83
C SER A 64 6.15 5.54 4.35
N TYR A 65 6.33 5.58 5.66
CA TYR A 65 7.20 6.54 6.32
C TYR A 65 7.75 5.99 7.63
N ARG A 66 8.81 6.63 8.10
CA ARG A 66 9.45 6.30 9.37
C ARG A 66 8.85 7.15 10.48
N VAL A 67 8.30 6.47 11.48
CA VAL A 67 7.93 7.10 12.75
C VAL A 67 9.12 6.93 13.68
N THR A 68 9.80 8.03 13.98
CA THR A 68 10.98 8.09 14.86
C THR A 68 10.63 8.56 16.27
N ASP A 69 9.54 9.32 16.40
CA ASP A 69 9.04 9.82 17.69
C ASP A 69 7.75 9.08 18.05
N CYS A 70 7.75 8.45 19.23
CA CYS A 70 6.61 7.74 19.81
C CYS A 70 6.06 8.47 21.05
N SER A 71 6.32 9.78 21.17
CA SER A 71 5.79 10.62 22.25
C SER A 71 4.26 10.68 22.28
N VAL A 72 3.62 10.45 21.13
CA VAL A 72 2.17 10.28 20.97
C VAL A 72 1.85 8.88 20.46
N THR A 73 0.57 8.51 20.45
CA THR A 73 0.18 7.20 19.93
C THR A 73 0.53 7.08 18.45
N LEU A 74 0.86 5.86 18.01
CA LEU A 74 1.21 5.60 16.62
C LEU A 74 0.11 6.06 15.63
N ALA A 75 -1.15 5.87 16.00
CA ALA A 75 -2.29 6.29 15.18
C ALA A 75 -2.32 7.81 15.01
N ASP A 76 -2.02 8.57 16.08
CA ASP A 76 -1.98 10.04 16.03
C ASP A 76 -0.80 10.56 15.20
N SER A 77 0.38 9.95 15.34
CA SER A 77 1.54 10.25 14.48
C SER A 77 1.19 10.05 13.01
N VAL A 78 0.52 8.94 12.71
CA VAL A 78 0.13 8.56 11.35
C VAL A 78 -0.91 9.53 10.78
N LEU A 79 -1.93 9.88 11.57
CA LEU A 79 -2.94 10.87 11.18
C LEU A 79 -2.33 12.24 10.88
N SER A 80 -1.43 12.71 11.75
CA SER A 80 -0.72 13.98 11.58
C SER A 80 0.08 14.00 10.27
N GLU A 81 0.88 12.96 10.02
CA GLU A 81 1.68 12.85 8.79
C GLU A 81 0.80 12.81 7.53
N LEU A 82 -0.29 12.03 7.56
CA LEU A 82 -1.24 11.96 6.46
C LEU A 82 -1.91 13.31 6.17
N THR A 83 -2.28 14.05 7.22
CA THR A 83 -2.87 15.39 7.07
C THR A 83 -1.88 16.39 6.50
N VAL A 84 -0.62 16.36 6.93
CA VAL A 84 0.43 17.22 6.36
C VAL A 84 0.66 16.89 4.88
N LYS A 85 0.77 15.61 4.51
CA LYS A 85 1.09 15.21 3.13
C LYS A 85 -0.05 15.46 2.14
N THR A 86 -1.29 15.21 2.54
CA THR A 86 -2.46 15.30 1.65
C THR A 86 -3.25 16.60 1.79
N ARG A 87 -2.89 17.43 2.78
CA ARG A 87 -3.63 18.64 3.17
C ARG A 87 -5.12 18.36 3.45
N SER A 88 -5.42 17.16 3.93
CA SER A 88 -6.78 16.67 4.15
C SER A 88 -6.91 16.07 5.55
N ALA A 89 -8.07 16.24 6.17
CA ALA A 89 -8.35 15.65 7.47
C ALA A 89 -8.79 14.19 7.33
N PHE A 90 -8.14 13.28 8.05
CA PHE A 90 -8.54 11.88 8.13
C PHE A 90 -9.35 11.66 9.41
N ARG A 91 -10.41 10.86 9.31
CA ARG A 91 -11.32 10.61 10.46
C ARG A 91 -10.71 9.69 11.50
N ARG A 92 -9.97 8.68 11.05
CA ARG A 92 -9.36 7.65 11.87
C ARG A 92 -8.31 6.90 11.07
N VAL A 93 -7.45 6.19 11.78
CA VAL A 93 -6.58 5.16 11.22
C VAL A 93 -6.67 3.92 12.10
N VAL A 94 -6.63 2.74 11.49
CA VAL A 94 -6.77 1.45 12.17
C VAL A 94 -5.59 0.56 11.81
N ALA A 95 -4.97 -0.09 12.80
CA ALA A 95 -3.92 -1.06 12.53
C ALA A 95 -4.53 -2.32 11.89
N ILE A 96 -3.94 -2.78 10.79
CA ILE A 96 -4.23 -4.10 10.22
C ILE A 96 -3.12 -5.04 10.71
N PRO A 97 -3.44 -6.08 11.48
CA PRO A 97 -2.45 -7.05 11.92
C PRO A 97 -1.89 -7.78 10.70
N LEU A 98 -0.57 -7.73 10.54
CA LEU A 98 0.15 -8.41 9.46
C LEU A 98 0.37 -9.90 9.75
N TRP A 99 0.14 -10.34 10.98
CA TRP A 99 0.39 -11.70 11.46
C TRP A 99 -0.80 -12.16 12.30
N ASP A 100 -1.22 -13.40 12.10
CA ASP A 100 -2.15 -14.09 12.98
C ASP A 100 -1.31 -14.76 14.09
N ASP A 101 -1.12 -14.04 15.20
CA ASP A 101 -0.53 -14.44 16.49
C ASP A 101 0.88 -15.11 16.55
N ASP A 102 1.30 -15.92 15.59
CA ASP A 102 2.58 -16.66 15.59
C ASP A 102 3.76 -15.88 14.98
N GLY A 103 3.54 -14.60 14.62
CA GLY A 103 4.56 -13.76 14.00
C GLY A 103 4.97 -14.23 12.59
N PRO A 104 6.02 -13.63 11.99
CA PRO A 104 6.43 -13.97 10.64
C PRO A 104 6.90 -15.42 10.55
N SER A 105 6.13 -16.28 9.87
CA SER A 105 6.69 -17.49 9.26
C SER A 105 7.88 -17.05 8.40
N SER A 106 9.05 -17.67 8.59
CA SER A 106 10.34 -17.27 7.99
C SER A 106 10.35 -17.14 6.46
N SER A 107 9.28 -17.55 5.79
CA SER A 107 9.05 -17.46 4.35
C SER A 107 8.38 -16.15 3.88
N ALA A 108 7.77 -15.34 4.76
CA ALA A 108 7.07 -14.10 4.41
C ALA A 108 7.90 -12.88 4.85
N ARG A 109 8.79 -12.39 3.99
CA ARG A 109 9.79 -11.35 4.33
C ARG A 109 9.18 -9.95 4.43
N ILE A 110 8.29 -9.70 5.40
CA ILE A 110 8.01 -8.33 5.85
C ILE A 110 9.10 -7.97 6.86
N ALA A 111 9.70 -6.78 6.73
CA ALA A 111 10.74 -6.35 7.66
C ALA A 111 10.21 -6.32 9.10
N PRO A 112 10.96 -6.85 10.08
CA PRO A 112 10.58 -6.76 11.49
C PRO A 112 10.24 -5.33 11.90
N GLY A 113 9.17 -5.15 12.69
CA GLY A 113 8.71 -3.83 13.14
C GLY A 113 8.06 -2.99 12.05
N THR A 114 7.60 -3.61 10.96
CA THR A 114 6.70 -2.97 9.99
C THR A 114 5.27 -3.08 10.49
N VAL A 115 4.53 -1.97 10.44
CA VAL A 115 3.11 -1.93 10.79
C VAL A 115 2.30 -1.45 9.60
N LEU A 116 1.20 -2.13 9.32
CA LEU A 116 0.22 -1.72 8.32
C LEU A 116 -0.93 -0.97 9.00
N MET A 117 -1.20 0.22 8.48
CA MET A 117 -2.25 1.10 8.97
C MET A 117 -3.25 1.38 7.84
N CYS A 118 -4.54 1.32 8.12
CA CYS A 118 -5.61 1.63 7.18
C CYS A 118 -6.22 2.99 7.49
N ALA A 119 -6.24 3.87 6.50
CA ALA A 119 -6.81 5.21 6.55
C ALA A 119 -8.01 5.30 5.58
N PRO A 120 -9.25 5.09 6.05
CA PRO A 120 -10.43 5.17 5.19
C PRO A 120 -10.73 6.62 4.79
N VAL A 121 -10.98 6.85 3.51
CA VAL A 121 -11.38 8.15 2.95
C VAL A 121 -12.68 8.03 2.16
N LEU A 122 -13.49 9.09 2.17
CA LEU A 122 -14.72 9.11 1.37
C LEU A 122 -14.37 9.63 -0.02
N ALA A 123 -15.00 9.07 -1.06
CA ALA A 123 -14.78 9.51 -2.44
C ALA A 123 -15.09 11.01 -2.70
N LYS A 124 -15.81 11.67 -1.79
CA LYS A 124 -16.07 13.11 -1.87
C LYS A 124 -14.89 13.97 -1.44
N ASP A 125 -13.92 13.41 -0.71
CA ASP A 125 -12.85 14.16 -0.06
C ASP A 125 -11.72 14.54 -1.03
N ARG A 126 -11.82 14.17 -2.33
CA ARG A 126 -10.89 14.50 -3.44
C ARG A 126 -9.42 14.53 -2.98
N LEU A 127 -8.99 13.43 -2.37
CA LEU A 127 -7.66 13.33 -1.80
C LEU A 127 -6.60 13.34 -2.91
N SER A 128 -5.53 14.10 -2.71
CA SER A 128 -4.31 14.01 -3.51
C SER A 128 -3.16 13.64 -2.59
N TYR A 129 -2.37 12.64 -2.98
CA TYR A 129 -1.19 12.21 -2.24
C TYR A 129 0.04 12.37 -3.15
N PRO A 130 1.10 13.08 -2.72
CA PRO A 130 2.26 13.36 -3.57
C PRO A 130 2.92 12.09 -4.10
N TYR A 131 3.16 12.06 -5.42
CA TYR A 131 3.80 10.93 -6.12
C TYR A 131 3.08 9.59 -5.91
N ALA A 132 1.78 9.63 -5.61
CA ALA A 132 0.93 8.46 -5.52
C ALA A 132 -0.25 8.59 -6.48
N ARG A 133 -0.83 7.44 -6.83
CA ARG A 133 -2.03 7.33 -7.65
C ARG A 133 -3.02 6.38 -6.99
N LEU A 134 -4.30 6.59 -7.26
CA LEU A 134 -5.34 5.63 -6.91
C LEU A 134 -5.26 4.45 -7.86
N GLU A 135 -5.26 3.24 -7.30
CA GLU A 135 -5.31 1.98 -8.02
C GLU A 135 -6.42 1.11 -7.45
N ASN A 136 -7.12 0.38 -8.31
CA ASN A 136 -8.18 -0.51 -7.87
C ASN A 136 -7.62 -1.71 -7.10
N LEU A 137 -8.22 -2.04 -5.95
CA LEU A 137 -7.72 -3.11 -5.09
C LEU A 137 -7.77 -4.47 -5.78
N ALA A 138 -8.85 -4.80 -6.52
CA ALA A 138 -8.92 -6.06 -7.27
C ALA A 138 -7.79 -6.19 -8.31
N ARG A 139 -7.38 -5.08 -8.93
CA ARG A 139 -6.25 -5.09 -9.87
C ARG A 139 -4.93 -5.40 -9.15
N LEU A 140 -4.71 -4.85 -7.97
CA LEU A 140 -3.51 -5.14 -7.17
C LEU A 140 -3.49 -6.59 -6.65
N VAL A 141 -4.64 -7.12 -6.24
CA VAL A 141 -4.79 -8.54 -5.86
C VAL A 141 -4.47 -9.44 -7.05
N ASN A 142 -5.01 -9.14 -8.24
CA ASN A 142 -4.69 -9.89 -9.46
C ASN A 142 -3.20 -9.80 -9.81
N MET A 143 -2.58 -8.63 -9.68
CA MET A 143 -1.13 -8.46 -9.90
C MET A 143 -0.30 -9.29 -8.93
N SER A 144 -0.75 -9.45 -7.69
CA SER A 144 -0.07 -10.28 -6.67
C SER A 144 0.01 -11.76 -7.08
N MET A 145 -0.94 -12.23 -7.91
CA MET A 145 -0.98 -13.61 -8.39
C MET A 145 -0.36 -13.79 -9.78
N GLN A 146 -0.51 -12.80 -10.67
CA GLN A 146 -0.15 -12.94 -12.10
C GLN A 146 1.16 -12.27 -12.50
N THR A 147 1.51 -11.15 -11.86
CA THR A 147 2.73 -10.38 -12.18
C THR A 147 3.37 -9.84 -10.88
N PRO A 148 3.76 -10.73 -9.95
CA PRO A 148 4.28 -10.33 -8.63
C PRO A 148 5.54 -9.47 -8.72
N GLU A 149 6.30 -9.55 -9.82
CA GLU A 149 7.49 -8.73 -10.07
C GLU A 149 7.21 -7.22 -10.21
N CYS A 150 5.94 -6.84 -10.39
CA CYS A 150 5.53 -5.44 -10.44
C CYS A 150 5.25 -4.85 -9.04
N LEU A 151 5.21 -5.69 -8.00
CA LEU A 151 4.95 -5.30 -6.62
C LEU A 151 6.21 -5.55 -5.79
N ASP A 152 6.51 -4.64 -4.86
CA ASP A 152 7.45 -4.98 -3.80
C ASP A 152 6.89 -6.13 -2.95
N LEU A 153 7.75 -7.05 -2.51
CA LEU A 153 7.33 -8.23 -1.75
C LEU A 153 6.50 -7.86 -0.50
N GLN A 154 6.87 -6.80 0.22
CA GLN A 154 6.11 -6.36 1.39
C GLN A 154 4.75 -5.82 0.98
N THR A 155 4.70 -5.07 -0.11
CA THR A 155 3.45 -4.52 -0.64
C THR A 155 2.50 -5.62 -1.10
N MET A 156 3.01 -6.65 -1.77
CA MET A 156 2.21 -7.82 -2.17
C MET A 156 1.54 -8.48 -0.96
N HIS A 157 2.30 -8.77 0.10
CA HIS A 157 1.73 -9.35 1.33
C HIS A 157 0.70 -8.42 1.99
N MET A 158 0.96 -7.11 2.03
CA MET A 158 0.02 -6.14 2.59
C MET A 158 -1.27 -6.05 1.79
N ILE A 159 -1.21 -6.14 0.45
CA ILE A 159 -2.40 -6.12 -0.42
C ILE A 159 -3.27 -7.33 -0.19
N ILE A 160 -2.69 -8.53 -0.10
CA ILE A 160 -3.43 -9.76 0.22
C ILE A 160 -4.11 -9.61 1.58
N ARG A 161 -3.38 -9.11 2.59
CA ARG A 161 -3.94 -8.91 3.93
C ARG A 161 -5.02 -7.82 4.02
N ILE A 162 -5.11 -6.92 3.05
CA ILE A 162 -6.19 -5.92 2.96
C ILE A 162 -7.45 -6.52 2.31
N GLU A 163 -7.28 -7.55 1.50
CA GLU A 163 -8.39 -8.25 0.83
C GLU A 163 -9.11 -9.23 1.76
N GLU A 164 -8.36 -9.90 2.64
CA GLU A 164 -8.87 -10.75 3.74
C GLU A 164 -9.73 -9.97 4.75
#